data_AF-A0A6P0N5H9-F1
#
_entry.id   AF-A0A6P0N5H9-F1
#
_cell.length_a   1.000
_cell.length_b   1.000
_cell.length_c   1.000
_cell.angle_alpha   90.00
_cell.angle_beta   90.00
_cell.angle_gamma   90.00
#
_symmetry.space_group_name_H-M   'P 1'
#
loop_
_entity.id
_entity.type
_entity.pdbx_description
1 polymer ?
#
loop_
_entity_poly.entity_id
_entity_poly.type
_entity_poly.pdbx_seq_one_letter_code
_entity_poly.pdbx_strand_id
1 'polypeptide(L)'
;NPGKARWLLSGLLLEPGDIFFLELPEIRSLVGSDNQELRQQLPEIVQQRRTKLAQDGQLTSVPFLVYGNNPPLPAQPKSLAGSDQPLLQGIGASSGLVEGLVKVVKTLQSDITIDQQTIVVVPYTDSGWAPLLARAGGLISEVGGRLSHGAIVAREYGIPAVMDINHATDILRDGQRVRIDGQLGTVEVLE
;
A
#
# COMPACT_ATOMS: atom_id res chain seq x y z
N ASN A 1 19.53 -25.20 -3.00
CA ASN A 1 19.10 -25.13 -1.58
C ASN A 1 18.00 -26.16 -1.34
N PRO A 2 18.33 -27.37 -0.86
CA PRO A 2 17.44 -28.54 -0.88
C PRO A 2 16.22 -28.46 0.06
N GLY A 3 16.06 -27.39 0.85
CA GLY A 3 14.91 -27.21 1.75
C GLY A 3 13.66 -26.55 1.13
N LYS A 4 13.76 -25.94 -0.06
CA LYS A 4 12.71 -25.04 -0.59
C LYS A 4 11.40 -25.71 -1.03
N ALA A 5 11.30 -27.03 -1.05
CA ALA A 5 10.11 -27.69 -1.57
C ALA A 5 9.76 -29.03 -0.90
N ARG A 6 10.23 -29.33 0.32
CA ARG A 6 9.97 -30.65 0.94
C ARG A 6 8.48 -31.00 0.97
N TRP A 7 7.62 -30.04 1.31
CA TRP A 7 6.17 -30.24 1.38
C TRP A 7 5.47 -30.21 0.02
N LEU A 8 6.03 -29.52 -0.97
CA LEU A 8 5.55 -29.59 -2.36
C LEU A 8 5.90 -30.95 -2.97
N LEU A 9 7.13 -31.41 -2.75
CA LEU A 9 7.61 -32.71 -3.24
C LEU A 9 6.88 -33.88 -2.57
N SER A 10 6.48 -33.74 -1.30
CA SER A 10 5.68 -34.75 -0.61
C SER A 10 4.19 -34.68 -0.95
N GLY A 11 3.74 -33.72 -1.78
CA GLY A 11 2.33 -33.49 -2.08
C GLY A 11 1.49 -33.02 -0.88
N LEU A 12 2.16 -32.55 0.19
CA LEU A 12 1.48 -32.02 1.37
C LEU A 12 0.93 -30.61 1.11
N LEU A 13 1.67 -29.82 0.33
CA LEU A 13 1.22 -28.56 -0.26
C LEU A 13 1.21 -28.70 -1.78
N LEU A 14 0.30 -27.99 -2.44
CA LEU A 14 0.07 -28.14 -3.88
C LEU A 14 0.77 -27.04 -4.67
N GLU A 15 0.79 -25.82 -4.13
CA GLU A 15 1.34 -24.63 -4.80
C GLU A 15 2.42 -23.92 -3.98
N PRO A 16 3.42 -23.31 -4.64
CA PRO A 16 4.33 -22.38 -3.99
C PRO A 16 3.55 -21.26 -3.29
N GLY A 17 3.81 -21.08 -1.99
CA GLY A 17 3.15 -20.05 -1.18
C GLY A 17 1.97 -20.56 -0.35
N ASP A 18 1.51 -21.81 -0.51
CA ASP A 18 0.45 -22.38 0.33
C ASP A 18 0.77 -22.30 1.84
N ILE A 19 2.05 -22.36 2.19
CA ILE A 19 2.52 -22.24 3.58
C ILE A 19 2.14 -20.91 4.23
N PHE A 20 1.94 -19.83 3.46
CA PHE A 20 1.52 -18.53 3.98
C PHE A 20 0.04 -18.49 4.40
N PHE A 21 -0.73 -19.54 4.04
CA PHE A 21 -2.09 -19.73 4.49
C PHE A 21 -2.19 -20.65 5.71
N LEU A 22 -1.06 -21.00 6.33
CA LEU A 22 -1.02 -21.80 7.55
C LEU A 22 -0.59 -20.96 8.74
N GLU A 23 -1.20 -21.23 9.89
CA GLU A 23 -0.80 -20.63 11.16
C GLU A 23 0.40 -21.38 11.75
N LEU A 24 1.20 -20.67 12.55
CA LEU A 24 2.40 -21.25 13.15
C LEU A 24 2.14 -22.55 13.97
N PRO A 25 1.04 -22.69 14.73
CA PRO A 25 0.71 -23.94 15.42
C PRO A 25 0.44 -25.11 14.45
N GLU A 26 -0.21 -24.86 13.31
CA GLU A 26 -0.48 -25.87 12.28
C GLU A 26 0.82 -26.34 11.63
N ILE A 27 1.70 -25.39 11.27
CA ILE A 27 3.03 -25.69 10.74
C ILE A 27 3.82 -26.55 11.73
N ARG A 28 3.82 -26.20 13.02
CA ARG A 28 4.51 -26.96 14.07
C ARG A 28 3.94 -28.37 14.23
N SER A 29 2.61 -28.51 14.22
CA SER A 29 1.91 -29.80 14.31
C SER A 29 2.28 -30.73 13.14
N LEU A 30 2.39 -30.18 11.93
CA LEU A 30 2.75 -30.94 10.72
C LEU A 30 4.21 -31.39 10.71
N VAL A 31 5.12 -30.62 11.32
CA VAL A 31 6.55 -30.97 11.45
C VAL A 31 6.78 -31.98 12.60
N GLY A 32 6.14 -31.79 13.75
CA GLY A 32 6.46 -32.50 14.98
C GLY A 32 5.62 -33.74 15.29
N SER A 33 4.34 -33.76 14.91
CA SER A 33 3.36 -34.69 15.50
C SER A 33 2.67 -35.62 14.49
N ASP A 34 3.04 -35.56 13.19
CA ASP A 34 2.41 -36.31 12.10
C ASP A 34 0.86 -36.28 12.13
N ASN A 35 0.28 -35.10 12.44
CA ASN A 35 -1.17 -34.95 12.61
C ASN A 35 -1.91 -35.24 11.29
N GLN A 36 -2.42 -36.47 11.15
CA GLN A 36 -3.04 -36.94 9.91
C GLN A 36 -4.37 -36.26 9.60
N GLU A 37 -5.14 -35.87 10.62
CA GLU A 37 -6.40 -35.16 10.45
C GLU A 37 -6.16 -33.78 9.80
N LEU A 38 -5.21 -33.02 10.33
CA LEU A 38 -4.81 -31.73 9.75
C LEU A 38 -4.29 -31.88 8.32
N ARG A 39 -3.59 -32.98 8.00
CA ARG A 39 -3.13 -33.27 6.63
C ARG A 39 -4.26 -33.47 5.63
N GLN A 40 -5.36 -34.09 6.07
CA GLN A 40 -6.52 -34.29 5.21
C GLN A 40 -7.28 -32.99 4.97
N GLN A 41 -7.32 -32.10 5.97
CA GLN A 41 -8.03 -30.81 5.90
C GLN A 41 -7.21 -29.68 5.24
N LEU A 42 -5.90 -29.87 5.10
CA LEU A 42 -4.95 -28.87 4.60
C LEU A 42 -5.36 -28.21 3.28
N PRO A 43 -5.77 -28.95 2.22
CA PRO A 43 -6.20 -28.34 0.97
C PRO A 43 -7.42 -27.42 1.15
N GLU A 44 -8.35 -27.82 2.02
CA GLU A 44 -9.55 -27.04 2.30
C GLU A 44 -9.21 -25.76 3.09
N ILE A 45 -8.38 -25.88 4.14
CA ILE A 45 -7.92 -24.74 4.94
C ILE A 45 -7.21 -23.70 4.06
N VAL A 46 -6.28 -24.15 3.23
CA VAL A 46 -5.53 -23.27 2.32
C VAL A 46 -6.48 -22.59 1.34
N GLN A 47 -7.40 -23.34 0.71
CA GLN A 47 -8.34 -22.78 -0.25
C GLN A 47 -9.30 -21.77 0.39
N GLN A 48 -9.80 -22.07 1.59
CA GLN A 48 -10.67 -21.17 2.36
C GLN A 48 -9.94 -19.86 2.70
N ARG A 49 -8.73 -19.93 3.24
CA ARG A 49 -7.95 -18.73 3.63
C ARG A 49 -7.47 -17.93 2.42
N ARG A 50 -7.13 -18.60 1.31
CA ARG A 50 -6.83 -17.95 0.03
C ARG A 50 -8.02 -17.18 -0.53
N THR A 51 -9.20 -17.79 -0.49
CA THR A 51 -10.45 -17.13 -0.92
C THR A 51 -10.76 -15.94 -0.02
N LYS A 52 -10.61 -16.08 1.30
CA LYS A 52 -10.79 -14.99 2.26
C LYS A 52 -9.83 -13.83 2.01
N LEU A 53 -8.55 -14.12 1.76
CA LEU A 53 -7.56 -13.10 1.42
C LEU A 53 -7.93 -12.36 0.12
N ALA A 54 -8.40 -13.09 -0.89
CA ALA A 54 -8.84 -12.48 -2.15
C ALA A 54 -10.08 -11.59 -1.98
N GLN A 55 -11.00 -11.95 -1.08
CA GLN A 55 -12.15 -11.11 -0.71
C GLN A 55 -11.71 -9.87 0.07
N ASP A 56 -10.81 -10.03 1.05
CA ASP A 56 -10.28 -8.91 1.83
C ASP A 56 -9.45 -7.96 0.98
N GLY A 57 -8.78 -8.45 -0.06
CA GLY A 57 -8.08 -7.63 -1.04
C GLY A 57 -8.99 -6.72 -1.87
N GLN A 58 -10.30 -6.93 -1.86
CA GLN A 58 -11.28 -6.05 -2.53
C GLN A 58 -11.73 -4.88 -1.64
N LEU A 59 -11.29 -4.85 -0.37
CA LEU A 59 -11.62 -3.76 0.54
C LEU A 59 -10.91 -2.47 0.12
N THR A 60 -11.70 -1.42 -0.10
CA THR A 60 -11.21 -0.11 -0.51
C THR A 60 -10.72 0.75 0.66
N SER A 61 -11.10 0.41 1.90
CA SER A 61 -10.53 1.02 3.09
C SER A 61 -10.66 0.12 4.31
N VAL A 62 -9.81 0.37 5.30
CA VAL A 62 -9.82 -0.28 6.60
C VAL A 62 -10.35 0.71 7.64
N PRO A 63 -11.33 0.34 8.47
CA PRO A 63 -11.85 1.24 9.49
C PRO A 63 -10.78 1.60 10.52
N PHE A 64 -10.67 2.89 10.86
CA PHE A 64 -9.77 3.39 11.91
C PHE A 64 -10.12 2.88 13.32
N LEU A 65 -11.39 2.57 13.55
CA LEU A 65 -11.88 2.03 14.81
C LEU A 65 -12.86 0.88 14.52
N VAL A 66 -12.53 -0.29 15.06
CA VAL A 66 -13.45 -1.42 15.16
C VAL A 66 -13.79 -1.58 16.62
N TYR A 67 -15.07 -1.49 16.97
CA TYR A 67 -15.55 -1.68 18.33
C TYR A 67 -16.75 -2.61 18.34
N GLY A 68 -16.66 -3.69 19.13
CA GLY A 68 -17.69 -4.73 19.16
C GLY A 68 -17.64 -5.59 17.90
N ASN A 69 -18.66 -5.50 17.06
CA ASN A 69 -18.78 -6.30 15.84
C ASN A 69 -18.00 -5.68 14.68
N ASN A 70 -17.60 -6.51 13.70
CA ASN A 70 -16.98 -6.01 12.47
C ASN A 70 -17.94 -5.02 11.79
N PRO A 71 -17.54 -3.75 11.59
CA PRO A 71 -18.37 -2.79 10.90
C PRO A 71 -18.63 -3.26 9.46
N PRO A 72 -19.80 -2.96 8.88
CA PRO A 72 -20.03 -3.19 7.46
C PRO A 72 -18.92 -2.50 6.66
N LEU A 73 -18.44 -3.17 5.62
CA LEU A 73 -17.34 -2.71 4.78
C LEU A 73 -17.58 -1.25 4.34
N PRO A 74 -16.55 -0.40 4.36
CA PRO A 74 -16.73 1.04 4.31
C PRO A 74 -17.41 1.50 3.01
N ALA A 75 -18.22 2.56 3.17
CA ALA A 75 -18.90 3.24 2.09
C ALA A 75 -17.90 3.74 1.04
N GLN A 76 -18.30 3.70 -0.23
CA GLN A 76 -17.53 4.26 -1.34
C GLN A 76 -17.08 5.69 -1.01
N PRO A 77 -15.85 6.09 -1.38
CA PRO A 77 -15.40 7.46 -1.19
C PRO A 77 -16.41 8.39 -1.84
N LYS A 78 -16.87 9.40 -1.08
CA LYS A 78 -17.65 10.49 -1.65
C LYS A 78 -16.75 11.18 -2.67
N SER A 79 -17.02 10.97 -3.95
CA SER A 79 -16.45 11.78 -5.02
C SER A 79 -16.62 13.25 -4.65
N LEU A 80 -15.53 14.01 -4.60
CA LEU A 80 -15.52 15.47 -4.41
C LEU A 80 -16.07 16.18 -5.67
N ALA A 81 -17.11 15.64 -6.28
CA ALA A 81 -17.82 16.24 -7.40
C ALA A 81 -18.63 17.43 -6.87
N GLY A 82 -17.99 18.61 -6.80
CA GLY A 82 -18.71 19.82 -6.44
C GLY A 82 -17.93 21.12 -6.24
N SER A 83 -16.61 21.15 -6.27
CA SER A 83 -15.85 22.41 -6.14
C SER A 83 -14.89 22.61 -7.30
N ASP A 84 -14.94 23.79 -7.92
CA ASP A 84 -13.88 24.32 -8.79
C ASP A 84 -12.53 24.07 -8.12
N GLN A 85 -11.69 23.29 -8.80
CA GLN A 85 -10.35 22.84 -8.44
C GLN A 85 -10.21 22.23 -7.01
N PRO A 86 -10.11 20.89 -6.89
CA PRO A 86 -9.99 20.25 -5.58
C PRO A 86 -8.63 20.57 -4.94
N LEU A 87 -8.62 21.51 -3.99
CA LEU A 87 -7.53 21.69 -3.05
C LEU A 87 -7.57 20.53 -2.05
N LEU A 88 -6.61 19.61 -2.13
CA LEU A 88 -6.45 18.52 -1.17
C LEU A 88 -5.61 18.98 -0.01
N GLN A 89 -6.00 18.57 1.20
CA GLN A 89 -5.31 18.89 2.44
C GLN A 89 -4.82 17.60 3.09
N GLY A 90 -3.55 17.60 3.50
CA GLY A 90 -2.94 16.58 4.32
C GLY A 90 -1.97 17.19 5.33
N ILE A 91 -0.92 16.44 5.65
CA ILE A 91 0.12 16.80 6.58
C ILE A 91 1.38 17.18 5.80
N GLY A 92 1.79 18.45 5.91
CA GLY A 92 3.08 18.91 5.39
C GLY A 92 4.24 18.20 6.11
N ALA A 93 5.08 17.49 5.37
CA ALA A 93 6.08 16.58 5.92
C ALA A 93 7.53 16.91 5.51
N SER A 94 7.70 17.52 4.34
CA SER A 94 8.99 18.03 3.86
C SER A 94 8.73 19.35 3.13
N SER A 95 9.34 20.44 3.60
CA SER A 95 9.05 21.79 3.13
C SER A 95 9.48 22.01 1.68
N GLY A 96 8.72 22.86 0.98
CA GLY A 96 9.01 23.33 -0.37
C GLY A 96 7.75 23.42 -1.21
N LEU A 97 7.83 24.18 -2.29
CA LEU A 97 6.73 24.39 -3.24
C LEU A 97 7.20 23.94 -4.62
N VAL A 98 6.52 22.95 -5.20
CA VAL A 98 6.88 22.41 -6.51
C VAL A 98 5.64 22.11 -7.33
N GLU A 99 5.76 22.28 -8.64
CA GLU A 99 4.77 21.83 -9.62
C GLU A 99 5.31 20.64 -10.40
N GLY A 100 4.45 19.70 -10.74
CA GLY A 100 4.85 18.56 -11.54
C GLY A 100 3.69 17.72 -12.04
N LEU A 101 4.02 16.70 -12.82
CA LEU A 101 3.05 15.74 -13.33
C LEU A 101 2.88 14.60 -12.34
N VAL A 102 1.64 14.26 -12.02
CA VAL A 102 1.33 13.14 -11.15
C VAL A 102 1.73 11.82 -11.80
N LYS A 103 2.35 10.95 -11.00
CA LYS A 103 2.46 9.52 -11.28
C LYS A 103 1.94 8.73 -10.08
N VAL A 104 0.81 8.05 -10.24
CA VAL A 104 0.23 7.17 -9.23
C VAL A 104 0.94 5.81 -9.28
N VAL A 105 1.53 5.42 -8.16
CA VAL A 105 2.27 4.17 -8.01
C VAL A 105 1.71 3.41 -6.82
N LYS A 106 0.91 2.36 -7.10
CA LYS A 106 0.31 1.51 -6.05
C LYS A 106 1.21 0.35 -5.62
N THR A 107 2.12 -0.10 -6.48
CA THR A 107 3.09 -1.19 -6.21
C THR A 107 4.41 -0.94 -6.95
N LEU A 108 5.50 -1.53 -6.45
CA LEU A 108 6.86 -1.44 -7.04
C LEU A 108 7.15 -2.55 -8.07
N GLN A 109 6.13 -3.16 -8.68
CA GLN A 109 6.29 -4.40 -9.46
C GLN A 109 6.70 -4.19 -10.94
N SER A 110 6.86 -2.95 -11.42
CA SER A 110 7.12 -2.66 -12.84
C SER A 110 8.03 -1.45 -13.08
N ASP A 111 8.40 -1.23 -14.34
CA ASP A 111 9.25 -0.13 -14.83
C ASP A 111 8.57 1.24 -14.63
N ILE A 112 8.75 1.79 -13.44
CA ILE A 112 8.24 3.12 -13.10
C ILE A 112 9.21 4.17 -13.67
N THR A 113 8.75 4.85 -14.72
CA THR A 113 9.48 5.96 -15.35
C THR A 113 9.05 7.29 -14.72
N ILE A 114 9.97 7.94 -14.01
CA ILE A 114 9.78 9.23 -13.35
C ILE A 114 11.06 10.07 -13.42
N ASP A 115 10.92 11.36 -13.15
CA ASP A 115 12.01 12.32 -13.05
C ASP A 115 11.72 13.40 -12.00
N GLN A 116 12.60 14.40 -11.94
CA GLN A 116 12.53 15.52 -11.00
C GLN A 116 11.33 16.46 -11.26
N GLN A 117 10.57 16.26 -12.33
CA GLN A 117 9.31 16.96 -12.62
C GLN A 117 8.08 16.12 -12.26
N THR A 118 8.29 14.90 -11.77
CA THR A 118 7.21 13.98 -11.43
C THR A 118 6.86 14.05 -9.94
N ILE A 119 5.57 14.22 -9.64
CA ILE A 119 5.03 14.10 -8.28
C ILE A 119 4.51 12.68 -8.10
N VAL A 120 5.16 11.92 -7.23
CA VAL A 120 4.82 10.51 -7.00
C VAL A 120 3.70 10.42 -5.96
N VAL A 121 2.61 9.74 -6.31
CA VAL A 121 1.43 9.52 -5.45
C VAL A 121 1.37 8.05 -5.07
N VAL A 122 1.38 7.75 -3.77
CA VAL A 122 1.46 6.37 -3.26
C VAL A 122 0.44 6.12 -2.15
N PRO A 123 -0.02 4.86 -1.96
CA PRO A 123 -0.89 4.54 -0.83
C PRO A 123 -0.11 4.59 0.49
N TYR A 124 1.14 4.12 0.50
CA TYR A 124 2.03 4.12 1.65
C TYR A 124 3.49 4.08 1.21
N THR A 125 4.40 4.26 2.16
CA THR A 125 5.85 4.17 1.94
C THR A 125 6.49 3.17 2.90
N ASP A 126 7.43 2.39 2.37
CA ASP A 126 8.33 1.49 3.08
C ASP A 126 9.76 1.64 2.50
N SER A 127 10.72 0.85 3.01
CA SER A 127 12.12 0.92 2.59
C SER A 127 12.36 0.70 1.09
N GLY A 128 11.46 0.00 0.40
CA GLY A 128 11.55 -0.27 -1.04
C GLY A 128 11.33 0.97 -1.91
N TRP A 129 10.72 2.03 -1.38
CA TRP A 129 10.40 3.24 -2.14
C TRP A 129 11.56 4.22 -2.28
N ALA A 130 12.58 4.12 -1.41
CA ALA A 130 13.68 5.08 -1.37
C ALA A 130 14.41 5.27 -2.72
N PRO A 131 14.71 4.22 -3.52
CA PRO A 131 15.34 4.40 -4.83
C PRO A 131 14.45 5.15 -5.84
N LEU A 132 13.13 4.96 -5.76
CA LEU A 132 12.18 5.68 -6.59
C LEU A 132 12.12 7.15 -6.18
N LEU A 133 11.97 7.42 -4.89
CA LEU A 133 11.84 8.77 -4.35
C LEU A 133 13.08 9.64 -4.59
N ALA A 134 14.27 9.04 -4.68
CA ALA A 134 15.50 9.77 -5.03
C ALA A 134 15.44 10.43 -6.42
N ARG A 135 14.52 10.00 -7.29
CA ARG A 135 14.34 10.54 -8.65
C ARG A 135 13.12 11.46 -8.77
N ALA A 136 12.22 11.48 -7.78
CA ALA A 136 10.97 12.22 -7.85
C ALA A 136 11.17 13.72 -7.59
N GLY A 137 10.29 14.56 -8.12
CA GLY A 137 10.23 15.98 -7.78
C GLY A 137 9.44 16.28 -6.50
N GLY A 138 8.57 15.35 -6.06
CA GLY A 138 7.74 15.50 -4.87
C GLY A 138 6.97 14.23 -4.52
N LEU A 139 6.41 14.19 -3.31
CA LEU A 139 5.70 13.03 -2.76
C LEU A 139 4.32 13.40 -2.23
N ILE A 140 3.31 12.61 -2.59
CA ILE A 140 1.99 12.58 -1.97
C ILE A 140 1.73 11.15 -1.47
N SER A 141 1.35 10.98 -0.20
CA SER A 141 1.06 9.67 0.39
C SER A 141 -0.31 9.65 1.06
N GLU A 142 -1.07 8.56 0.89
CA GLU A 142 -2.39 8.42 1.52
C GLU A 142 -2.29 8.21 3.03
N VAL A 143 -1.22 7.59 3.50
CA VAL A 143 -0.97 7.37 4.93
C VAL A 143 0.38 7.93 5.36
N GLY A 144 0.48 8.21 6.66
CA GLY A 144 1.73 8.59 7.33
C GLY A 144 1.68 10.01 7.91
N GLY A 145 2.54 10.27 8.89
CA GLY A 145 2.68 11.59 9.50
C GLY A 145 4.03 12.25 9.19
N ARG A 146 4.28 13.39 9.83
CA ARG A 146 5.54 14.18 9.70
C ARG A 146 6.82 13.39 10.02
N LEU A 147 6.70 12.32 10.80
CA LEU A 147 7.82 11.47 11.25
C LEU A 147 7.80 10.07 10.61
N SER A 148 6.90 9.83 9.64
CA SER A 148 6.85 8.55 8.93
C SER A 148 8.08 8.31 8.05
N HIS A 149 8.29 7.07 7.61
CA HIS A 149 9.41 6.72 6.76
C HIS A 149 9.47 7.59 5.48
N GLY A 150 8.36 7.70 4.74
CA GLY A 150 8.29 8.56 3.54
C GLY A 150 8.61 10.03 3.83
N ALA A 151 8.18 10.56 4.98
CA ALA A 151 8.50 11.93 5.39
C ALA A 151 9.99 12.14 5.70
N ILE A 152 10.65 11.14 6.31
CA ILE A 152 12.10 11.18 6.57
C ILE A 152 12.86 11.14 5.24
N VAL A 153 12.55 10.17 4.38
CA VAL A 153 13.20 10.00 3.08
C VAL A 153 13.02 11.22 2.18
N ALA A 154 11.82 11.81 2.15
CA ALA A 154 11.57 13.03 1.38
C ALA A 154 12.47 14.20 1.81
N ARG A 155 12.71 14.37 3.12
CA ARG A 155 13.60 15.41 3.65
C ARG A 155 15.06 15.12 3.33
N GLU A 156 15.48 13.86 3.41
CA GLU A 156 16.84 13.44 3.05
C GLU A 156 17.15 13.72 1.57
N TYR A 157 16.16 13.57 0.69
CA TYR A 157 16.29 13.88 -0.74
C TYR A 157 15.93 15.32 -1.10
N GLY A 158 15.48 16.13 -0.14
CA GLY A 158 15.13 17.53 -0.38
C GLY A 158 13.91 17.74 -1.26
N ILE A 159 13.01 16.75 -1.34
CA ILE A 159 11.77 16.84 -2.13
C ILE A 159 10.59 17.27 -1.24
N PRO A 160 9.68 18.12 -1.72
CA PRO A 160 8.48 18.47 -0.96
C PRO A 160 7.56 17.27 -0.79
N ALA A 161 6.92 17.15 0.37
CA ALA A 161 6.06 16.02 0.68
C ALA A 161 4.81 16.40 1.48
N VAL A 162 3.68 15.84 1.05
CA VAL A 162 2.39 15.91 1.74
C VAL A 162 1.91 14.48 2.03
N MET A 163 1.63 14.20 3.30
CA MET A 163 1.20 12.87 3.77
C MET A 163 -0.27 12.91 4.19
N ASP A 164 -0.87 11.75 4.43
CA ASP A 164 -2.22 11.62 5.00
C ASP A 164 -3.33 12.25 4.14
N ILE A 165 -3.19 12.21 2.80
CA ILE A 165 -4.27 12.59 1.89
C ILE A 165 -5.09 11.35 1.57
N ASN A 166 -6.18 11.15 2.32
CA ASN A 166 -7.08 10.01 2.12
C ASN A 166 -7.50 9.86 0.65
N HIS A 167 -7.35 8.65 0.09
CA HIS A 167 -7.70 8.31 -1.29
C HIS A 167 -6.96 9.11 -2.37
N ALA A 168 -5.79 9.69 -2.08
CA ALA A 168 -5.00 10.42 -3.08
C ALA A 168 -4.74 9.62 -4.37
N THR A 169 -4.55 8.30 -4.29
CA THR A 169 -4.30 7.43 -5.44
C THR A 169 -5.55 7.15 -6.28
N ASP A 170 -6.74 7.49 -5.78
CA ASP A 170 -8.01 7.40 -6.50
C ASP A 170 -8.51 8.78 -6.97
N ILE A 171 -8.15 9.84 -6.23
CA ILE A 171 -8.50 11.23 -6.56
C ILE A 171 -7.61 11.78 -7.67
N LEU A 172 -6.30 11.57 -7.58
CA LEU A 172 -5.31 12.06 -8.55
C LEU A 172 -5.08 11.06 -9.68
N ARG A 173 -4.80 11.54 -10.88
CA ARG A 173 -4.60 10.71 -12.08
C ARG A 173 -3.22 10.93 -12.69
N ASP A 174 -2.68 9.87 -13.31
CA ASP A 174 -1.42 9.96 -14.08
C ASP A 174 -1.46 11.11 -15.09
N GLY A 175 -0.37 11.88 -15.16
CA GLY A 175 -0.20 13.01 -16.07
C GLY A 175 -0.94 14.29 -15.66
N GLN A 176 -1.71 14.26 -14.57
CA GLN A 176 -2.35 15.47 -14.04
C GLN A 176 -1.30 16.42 -13.48
N ARG A 177 -1.37 17.70 -13.83
CA ARG A 177 -0.46 18.71 -13.30
C ARG A 177 -0.95 19.15 -11.92
N VAL A 178 -0.05 19.17 -10.94
CA VAL A 178 -0.37 19.59 -9.57
C VAL A 178 0.72 20.50 -9.03
N ARG A 179 0.34 21.36 -8.09
CA ARG A 179 1.25 22.09 -7.20
C ARG A 179 1.15 21.49 -5.81
N ILE A 180 2.28 21.19 -5.17
CA ILE A 180 2.31 20.74 -3.78
C ILE A 180 3.06 21.76 -2.92
N ASP A 181 2.50 22.08 -1.76
CA ASP A 181 3.18 22.80 -0.69
C ASP A 181 3.42 21.83 0.47
N GLY A 182 4.65 21.37 0.61
CA GLY A 182 5.02 20.40 1.63
C GLY A 182 5.19 21.01 3.03
N GLN A 183 5.10 22.33 3.18
CA GLN A 183 5.05 23.00 4.49
C GLN A 183 3.60 23.14 4.99
N LEU A 184 2.70 23.64 4.14
CA LEU A 184 1.28 23.80 4.45
C LEU A 184 0.50 22.48 4.38
N GLY A 185 1.04 21.49 3.67
CA GLY A 185 0.39 20.20 3.47
C GLY A 185 -0.75 20.27 2.46
N THR A 186 -0.61 21.08 1.41
CA THR A 186 -1.66 21.27 0.39
C THR A 186 -1.23 20.72 -0.96
N VAL A 187 -2.23 20.25 -1.73
CA VAL A 187 -2.07 19.84 -3.13
C VAL A 187 -3.17 20.52 -3.94
N GLU A 188 -2.77 21.30 -4.93
CA GLU A 188 -3.65 22.03 -5.83
C GLU A 188 -3.55 21.40 -7.23
N VAL A 189 -4.70 21.12 -7.85
CA VAL A 189 -4.77 20.62 -9.23
C VAL A 189 -4.72 21.81 -10.18
N LEU A 190 -3.78 21.80 -11.12
CA LEU A 190 -3.59 22.85 -12.12
C LEU A 190 -4.21 22.43 -13.47
N GLU A 191 -4.65 23.43 -14.24
CA GLU A 191 -5.13 23.26 -15.63
C GLU A 191 -4.02 22.86 -16.61
#